data_AF-A0A3M6T690-F1
#
_entry.id   AF-A0A3M6T690-F1
#
_cell.length_a   1.000
_cell.length_b   1.000
_cell.length_c   1.000
_cell.angle_alpha   90.00
_cell.angle_beta   90.00
_cell.angle_gamma   90.00
#
_symmetry.space_group_name_H-M   'P 1'
#
loop_
_entity.id
_entity.type
_entity.pdbx_description
1 polymer ?
#
loop_
_entity_poly.entity_id
_entity_poly.type
_entity_poly.pdbx_seq_one_letter_code
_entity_poly.pdbx_strand_id
1 'polypeptide(L)'
;MRDGLSKIDIEDFDKTSLYVTFKDTPSNHVGIPKPKCTACGNCFSGCNVGTKNTLNFNYLPDAKAHGAEIFVELQEVGSWKFRSRRTVSLCSLRNSRCRRVRFYQILQRSKERGLNVSDEISKRFSTDGDAVELKNGGKKANSLGVETRKMASV
;
A
#
# COMPACT_ATOMS: atom_id res chain seq x y z
N MET A 1 22.80 1.65 23.44
CA MET A 1 22.08 1.31 22.19
C MET A 1 22.53 2.18 21.01
N ARG A 2 22.73 3.51 21.19
CA ARG A 2 23.21 4.41 20.12
C ARG A 2 24.62 4.07 19.59
N ASP A 3 25.60 3.79 20.46
CA ASP A 3 27.00 3.60 20.04
C ASP A 3 27.29 2.24 19.37
N GLY A 4 26.37 1.28 19.50
CA GLY A 4 26.51 -0.03 18.87
C GLY A 4 26.02 -0.05 17.43
N LEU A 5 24.94 0.68 17.14
CA LEU A 5 24.34 0.75 15.80
C LEU A 5 25.07 1.73 14.88
N SER A 6 25.78 2.73 15.41
CA SER A 6 26.58 3.67 14.61
C SER A 6 27.80 3.03 13.94
N LYS A 7 28.17 1.82 14.34
CA LYS A 7 29.30 1.06 13.79
C LYS A 7 28.90 0.10 12.67
N ILE A 8 27.60 0.03 12.36
CA ILE A 8 27.05 -0.94 11.42
C ILE A 8 26.55 -0.17 10.19
N ASP A 9 27.15 -0.45 9.04
CA ASP A 9 26.72 0.06 7.74
C ASP A 9 25.73 -0.92 7.08
N ILE A 10 24.91 -0.44 6.15
CA ILE A 10 24.04 -1.30 5.33
C ILE A 10 24.84 -2.27 4.48
N GLU A 11 26.09 -1.93 4.16
CA GLU A 11 27.02 -2.81 3.44
C GLU A 11 27.48 -4.01 4.29
N ASP A 12 27.29 -3.99 5.61
CA ASP A 12 27.66 -5.10 6.51
C ASP A 12 26.63 -6.24 6.51
N PHE A 13 25.48 -6.08 5.84
CA PHE A 13 24.40 -7.05 5.79
C PHE A 13 24.20 -7.64 4.38
N ASP A 14 23.83 -8.92 4.33
CA ASP A 14 23.30 -9.52 3.12
C ASP A 14 22.05 -8.77 2.67
N LYS A 15 22.15 -8.14 1.50
CA LYS A 15 21.05 -7.36 0.92
C LYS A 15 19.95 -8.30 0.49
N THR A 16 18.89 -8.34 1.29
CA THR A 16 17.62 -8.93 0.86
C THR A 16 17.11 -8.19 -0.36
N SER A 17 16.39 -8.90 -1.24
CA SER A 17 15.69 -8.31 -2.38
C SER A 17 14.55 -7.43 -1.88
N LEU A 18 14.91 -6.24 -1.38
CA LEU A 18 14.01 -5.23 -0.87
C LEU A 18 13.63 -4.29 -1.99
N TYR A 19 12.45 -3.71 -1.84
CA TYR A 19 11.89 -2.77 -2.80
C TYR A 19 12.47 -1.35 -2.64
N VAL A 20 13.80 -1.26 -2.62
CA VAL A 20 14.63 -0.04 -2.51
C VAL A 20 15.75 -0.06 -3.55
N THR A 21 16.37 1.08 -3.79
CA THR A 21 17.50 1.18 -4.73
C THR A 21 18.82 1.12 -3.96
N PHE A 22 19.71 0.18 -4.33
CA PHE A 22 21.01 -0.02 -3.65
C PHE A 22 22.17 0.77 -4.27
N LYS A 23 21.94 1.47 -5.38
CA LYS A 23 22.92 2.29 -6.09
C LYS A 23 22.26 3.57 -6.56
N ASP A 24 23.01 4.67 -6.61
CA ASP A 24 22.49 5.90 -7.19
C ASP A 24 22.13 5.66 -8.66
N THR A 25 20.86 5.91 -8.99
CA THR A 25 20.31 5.73 -10.32
C THR A 25 19.82 7.09 -10.79
N PRO A 26 20.55 7.76 -11.71
CA PRO A 26 20.20 9.11 -12.15
C PRO A 26 18.80 9.22 -12.75
N SER A 27 18.34 8.15 -13.41
CA SER A 27 16.98 8.04 -13.94
C SER A 27 16.57 6.57 -14.00
N ASN A 28 15.39 6.26 -13.49
CA ASN A 28 14.77 4.96 -13.69
C ASN A 28 14.08 4.88 -15.08
N HIS A 29 13.39 3.75 -15.33
CA HIS A 29 12.66 3.50 -16.58
C HIS A 29 11.57 4.53 -16.93
N VAL A 30 11.14 5.37 -15.99
CA VAL A 30 10.11 6.41 -16.19
C VAL A 30 10.66 7.83 -16.04
N GLY A 31 11.98 8.00 -16.08
CA GLY A 31 12.60 9.34 -16.03
C GLY A 31 12.82 9.90 -14.62
N ILE A 32 12.60 9.12 -13.56
CA ILE A 32 12.65 9.62 -12.18
C ILE A 32 13.99 9.24 -11.51
N PRO A 33 14.74 10.20 -10.95
CA PRO A 33 15.95 9.93 -10.19
C PRO A 33 15.67 9.09 -8.94
N LYS A 34 16.55 8.12 -8.65
CA LYS A 34 16.45 7.22 -7.49
C LYS A 34 17.79 7.16 -6.75
N PRO A 35 17.92 7.83 -5.59
CA PRO A 35 19.14 7.75 -4.79
C PRO A 35 19.31 6.38 -4.11
N LYS A 36 20.55 6.06 -3.76
CA LYS A 36 20.91 4.89 -2.94
C LYS A 36 20.22 4.95 -1.56
N CYS A 37 19.82 3.80 -1.06
CA CYS A 37 19.30 3.65 0.31
C CYS A 37 20.36 4.02 1.36
N THR A 38 19.99 4.90 2.30
CA THR A 38 20.84 5.37 3.41
C THR A 38 20.58 4.64 4.73
N ALA A 39 19.84 3.53 4.71
CA ALA A 39 19.44 2.79 5.91
C ALA A 39 18.63 3.61 6.94
N CYS A 40 17.86 4.62 6.49
CA CYS A 40 17.14 5.54 7.37
C CYS A 40 16.04 4.92 8.27
N GLY A 41 15.77 3.61 8.17
CA GLY A 41 14.77 2.91 9.00
C GLY A 41 13.30 3.24 8.70
N ASN A 42 13.00 4.23 7.85
CA ASN A 42 11.62 4.68 7.58
C ASN A 42 10.87 3.83 6.53
N CYS A 43 11.20 2.55 6.40
CA CYS A 43 10.64 1.67 5.37
C CYS A 43 9.11 1.52 5.48
N PHE A 44 8.56 1.53 6.70
CA PHE A 44 7.14 1.38 6.96
C PHE A 44 6.37 2.71 6.91
N SER A 45 6.91 3.75 7.54
CA SER A 45 6.27 5.07 7.66
C SER A 45 6.34 5.93 6.40
N GLY A 46 7.32 5.67 5.52
CA GLY A 46 7.53 6.42 4.29
C GLY A 46 8.98 6.85 4.13
N CYS A 47 9.57 6.55 2.97
CA CYS A 47 10.96 6.84 2.70
C CYS A 47 11.13 8.24 2.08
N ASN A 48 11.52 9.22 2.90
CA ASN A 48 11.78 10.59 2.44
C ASN A 48 13.07 10.73 1.61
N VAL A 49 13.98 9.75 1.70
CA VAL A 49 15.17 9.68 0.83
C VAL A 49 14.76 9.45 -0.63
N GLY A 50 13.59 8.87 -0.88
CA GLY A 50 13.13 8.58 -2.23
C GLY A 50 13.78 7.33 -2.84
N THR A 51 14.40 6.46 -2.05
CA THR A 51 14.97 5.19 -2.54
C THR A 51 13.92 4.11 -2.76
N LYS A 52 12.86 4.06 -1.94
CA LYS A 52 11.82 3.02 -2.02
C LYS A 52 11.08 3.13 -3.36
N ASN A 53 10.89 2.03 -4.07
CA ASN A 53 10.29 2.05 -5.41
C ASN A 53 8.75 2.18 -5.37
N THR A 54 8.19 3.00 -4.48
CA THR A 54 6.75 3.19 -4.31
C THR A 54 6.08 3.75 -5.58
N LEU A 55 4.75 3.63 -5.65
CA LEU A 55 3.97 3.98 -6.86
C LEU A 55 4.19 5.41 -7.37
N ASN A 56 4.50 6.35 -6.47
CA ASN A 56 4.82 7.74 -6.80
C ASN A 56 6.18 7.93 -7.50
N PHE A 57 7.00 6.88 -7.61
CA PHE A 57 8.27 6.90 -8.34
C PHE A 57 8.28 6.00 -9.59
N ASN A 58 7.16 5.31 -9.90
CA ASN A 58 7.05 4.47 -11.10
C ASN A 58 5.75 4.74 -11.88
N TYR A 59 4.66 4.03 -11.57
CA TYR A 59 3.44 4.03 -12.36
C TYR A 59 2.66 5.34 -12.31
N LEU A 60 2.69 6.08 -11.21
CA LEU A 60 1.98 7.37 -11.14
C LEU A 60 2.61 8.46 -12.02
N PRO A 61 3.93 8.72 -11.95
CA PRO A 61 4.55 9.68 -12.87
C PRO A 61 4.46 9.20 -14.33
N ASP A 62 4.59 7.90 -14.59
CA ASP A 62 4.40 7.34 -15.94
C ASP A 62 3.00 7.57 -16.49
N ALA A 63 1.96 7.26 -15.70
CA ALA A 63 0.57 7.52 -16.09
C ALA A 63 0.34 9.01 -16.35
N LYS A 64 0.91 9.90 -15.51
CA LYS A 64 0.82 11.35 -15.69
C LYS A 64 1.50 11.81 -16.98
N ALA A 65 2.67 11.28 -17.30
CA ALA A 65 3.38 11.55 -18.55
C ALA A 65 2.56 11.12 -19.77
N HIS A 66 1.76 10.07 -19.65
CA HIS A 66 0.82 9.60 -20.67
C HIS A 66 -0.57 10.26 -20.61
N GLY A 67 -0.71 11.39 -19.91
CA GLY A 67 -1.92 12.21 -19.93
C GLY A 67 -2.97 11.87 -18.88
N ALA A 68 -2.68 10.96 -17.93
CA ALA A 68 -3.61 10.69 -16.84
C ALA A 68 -3.75 11.90 -15.90
N GLU A 69 -4.98 12.16 -15.46
CA GLU A 69 -5.27 13.09 -14.38
C GLU A 69 -5.31 12.35 -13.04
N ILE A 70 -4.61 12.90 -12.03
CA ILE A 70 -4.52 12.32 -10.69
C ILE A 70 -5.28 13.23 -9.74
N PHE A 71 -6.31 12.67 -9.10
CA PHE A 71 -7.14 13.36 -8.12
C PHE A 71 -6.91 12.79 -6.73
N VAL A 72 -6.81 13.66 -5.73
CA VAL A 72 -6.64 13.29 -4.32
C VAL A 72 -7.81 13.79 -3.48
N GLU A 73 -8.01 13.17 -2.31
CA GLU A 73 -9.05 13.55 -1.34
C GLU A 73 -10.46 13.58 -1.95
N LEU A 74 -10.78 12.64 -2.84
CA LEU A 74 -12.11 12.48 -3.41
C LEU A 74 -13.08 11.81 -2.43
N GLN A 75 -14.29 12.35 -2.36
CA GLN A 75 -15.41 11.81 -1.58
C GLN A 75 -16.63 11.59 -2.50
N GLU A 76 -17.26 10.41 -2.44
CA GLU A 76 -18.51 10.15 -3.14
C GLU A 76 -19.65 10.97 -2.50
N VAL A 77 -20.42 11.68 -3.32
CA VAL A 77 -21.57 12.49 -2.90
C VAL A 77 -22.91 11.95 -3.43
N GLY A 78 -22.92 10.70 -3.90
CA GLY A 78 -24.10 9.98 -4.40
C GLY A 78 -24.14 9.83 -5.93
N SER A 79 -24.84 8.81 -6.41
CA SER A 79 -25.02 8.50 -7.84
C SER A 79 -23.73 8.54 -8.66
N TRP A 80 -22.63 7.97 -8.12
CA TRP A 80 -21.31 7.97 -8.77
C TRP A 80 -20.73 9.36 -9.07
N LYS A 81 -21.16 10.37 -8.31
CA LYS A 81 -20.58 11.72 -8.32
C LYS A 81 -19.54 11.82 -7.20
N PHE A 82 -18.43 12.46 -7.52
CA PHE A 82 -17.33 12.68 -6.57
C PHE A 82 -17.07 14.17 -6.41
N ARG A 83 -16.73 14.56 -5.19
CA ARG A 83 -16.28 15.90 -4.81
C ARG A 83 -14.87 15.80 -4.25
N SER A 84 -13.94 16.59 -4.77
CA SER A 84 -12.63 16.76 -4.12
C SER A 84 -12.72 17.81 -3.00
N ARG A 85 -11.96 17.61 -1.92
CA ARG A 85 -11.85 18.57 -0.82
C ARG A 85 -11.09 19.84 -1.18
N ARG A 86 -10.20 19.82 -2.19
CA ARG A 86 -9.33 20.97 -2.53
C ARG A 86 -9.60 21.61 -3.90
N THR A 87 -10.42 20.99 -4.75
CA THR A 87 -10.82 21.57 -6.04
C THR A 87 -12.25 21.14 -6.38
N VAL A 88 -13.17 22.06 -6.65
CA VAL A 88 -14.52 21.72 -7.11
C VAL A 88 -14.46 21.38 -8.60
N SER A 89 -14.02 20.16 -8.94
CA SER A 89 -14.30 19.56 -10.25
C SER A 89 -15.20 18.34 -10.06
N LEU A 90 -16.37 18.37 -10.67
CA LEU A 90 -17.35 17.29 -10.66
C LEU A 90 -16.90 16.24 -11.68
N CYS A 91 -16.13 15.24 -11.27
CA CYS A 91 -15.71 14.16 -12.17
C CYS A 91 -16.71 13.00 -12.11
N SER A 92 -17.32 12.65 -13.24
CA SER A 92 -18.10 11.41 -13.39
C SER A 92 -17.13 10.27 -13.69
N LEU A 93 -16.70 9.56 -12.65
CA LEU A 93 -15.81 8.41 -12.79
C LEU A 93 -16.65 7.18 -13.16
N ARG A 94 -16.87 6.96 -14.46
CA ARG A 94 -17.50 5.74 -15.00
C ARG A 94 -16.52 4.56 -15.16
N ASN A 95 -15.22 4.77 -14.97
CA ASN A 95 -14.19 3.73 -15.07
C ASN A 95 -13.00 4.04 -14.16
N SER A 96 -13.03 3.60 -12.91
CA SER A 96 -11.86 3.72 -12.02
C SER A 96 -11.56 2.42 -11.28
N ARG A 97 -10.39 1.85 -11.61
CA ARG A 97 -9.73 0.82 -10.80
C ARG A 97 -9.17 1.47 -9.52
N CYS A 98 -10.04 1.79 -8.56
CA CYS A 98 -9.62 2.24 -7.22
C CYS A 98 -9.00 1.05 -6.47
N ARG A 99 -7.65 0.96 -6.46
CA ARG A 99 -6.93 -0.07 -5.72
C ARG A 99 -6.88 0.31 -4.22
N ARG A 100 -7.52 -0.51 -3.39
CA ARG A 100 -7.58 -0.49 -1.91
C ARG A 100 -7.99 0.85 -1.26
N VAL A 101 -9.16 1.35 -1.64
CA VAL A 101 -10.02 2.11 -0.72
C VAL A 101 -11.32 1.33 -0.60
N ARG A 102 -11.48 0.55 0.47
CA ARG A 102 -12.74 -0.14 0.86
C ARG A 102 -13.57 -0.68 -0.33
N PHE A 103 -12.92 -1.22 -1.36
CA PHE A 103 -13.57 -1.50 -2.65
C PHE A 103 -14.75 -2.45 -2.49
N TYR A 104 -14.59 -3.47 -1.66
CA TYR A 104 -15.67 -4.39 -1.29
C TYR A 104 -16.84 -3.69 -0.59
N GLN A 105 -16.59 -2.71 0.29
CA GLN A 105 -17.67 -1.95 0.94
C GLN A 105 -18.38 -1.01 -0.04
N ILE A 106 -17.65 -0.44 -1.01
CA ILE A 106 -18.24 0.35 -2.09
C ILE A 106 -19.15 -0.56 -2.92
N LEU A 107 -18.67 -1.72 -3.36
CA LEU A 107 -19.48 -2.67 -4.13
C LEU A 107 -20.68 -3.18 -3.34
N GLN A 108 -20.52 -3.47 -2.04
CA GLN A 108 -21.60 -3.92 -1.17
C GLN A 108 -22.69 -2.86 -1.03
N ARG A 109 -22.31 -1.62 -0.70
CA ARG A 109 -23.25 -0.49 -0.61
C ARG A 109 -23.90 -0.17 -1.94
N SER A 110 -23.17 -0.32 -3.04
CA SER A 110 -23.73 -0.14 -4.39
C SER A 110 -24.73 -1.25 -4.73
N LYS A 111 -24.48 -2.48 -4.30
CA LYS A 111 -25.43 -3.60 -4.45
C LYS A 111 -26.74 -3.33 -3.71
N GLU A 112 -26.66 -2.83 -2.48
CA GLU A 112 -27.82 -2.38 -1.70
C GLU A 112 -28.62 -1.26 -2.41
N ARG A 113 -27.95 -0.48 -3.26
CA ARG A 113 -28.54 0.57 -4.11
C ARG A 113 -28.93 0.08 -5.51
N GLY A 114 -28.95 -1.24 -5.76
CA GLY A 114 -29.41 -1.85 -7.01
C GLY A 114 -28.33 -2.09 -8.07
N LEU A 115 -27.04 -1.95 -7.75
CA LEU A 115 -25.98 -2.37 -8.67
C LEU A 115 -25.99 -3.90 -8.81
N ASN A 116 -26.16 -4.39 -10.03
CA ASN A 116 -26.16 -5.83 -10.32
C ASN A 116 -24.72 -6.40 -10.23
N VAL A 117 -24.38 -6.96 -9.07
CA VAL A 117 -23.10 -7.62 -8.79
C VAL A 117 -23.33 -8.96 -8.09
N SER A 118 -22.41 -9.90 -8.31
CA SER A 118 -22.45 -11.27 -7.77
C SER A 118 -22.65 -11.32 -6.24
N ASP A 119 -23.24 -12.40 -5.74
CA ASP A 119 -23.29 -12.72 -4.30
C ASP A 119 -21.94 -13.11 -3.72
N GLU A 120 -20.90 -13.29 -4.54
CA GLU A 120 -19.55 -13.61 -4.07
C GLU A 120 -18.75 -12.39 -3.59
N ILE A 121 -19.27 -11.17 -3.78
CA ILE A 121 -18.59 -9.97 -3.30
C ILE A 121 -18.43 -10.02 -1.78
N SER A 122 -17.28 -9.57 -1.30
CA SER A 122 -16.93 -9.56 0.13
C SER A 122 -16.86 -10.94 0.81
N LYS A 123 -17.01 -12.05 0.08
CA LYS A 123 -16.67 -13.41 0.56
C LYS A 123 -15.17 -13.68 0.36
N ARG A 124 -14.63 -14.67 1.09
CA ARG A 124 -13.24 -15.16 0.97
C ARG A 124 -12.16 -14.11 1.24
N PHE A 125 -12.43 -13.18 2.16
CA PHE A 125 -11.40 -12.27 2.65
C PHE A 125 -10.28 -13.06 3.35
N SER A 126 -9.04 -12.68 3.08
CA SER A 126 -7.84 -13.28 3.70
C SER A 126 -6.92 -12.16 4.17
N THR A 127 -6.24 -12.41 5.30
CA THR A 127 -5.16 -11.55 5.83
C THR A 127 -3.80 -11.93 5.27
N ASP A 128 -3.75 -12.67 4.16
CA ASP A 128 -2.52 -13.21 3.55
C ASP A 128 -1.74 -14.17 4.46
N GLY A 129 -2.37 -14.64 5.54
CA GLY A 129 -1.69 -15.44 6.56
C GLY A 129 -0.70 -14.64 7.41
N ASP A 130 -0.77 -13.30 7.38
CA ASP A 130 0.11 -12.43 8.15
C ASP A 130 0.02 -12.74 9.65
N ALA A 131 1.17 -13.08 10.24
CA ALA A 131 1.35 -13.30 11.67
C ALA A 131 2.64 -12.61 12.14
N VAL A 132 2.57 -11.92 13.28
CA VAL A 132 3.72 -11.25 13.90
C VAL A 132 4.02 -11.97 15.21
N GLU A 133 5.27 -12.40 15.39
CA GLU A 133 5.74 -13.04 16.61
C GLU A 133 6.91 -12.25 17.21
N LEU A 134 6.84 -12.01 18.52
CA LEU A 134 7.93 -11.45 19.30
C LEU A 134 8.34 -12.47 20.36
N LYS A 135 9.57 -12.97 20.28
CA LYS A 135 10.14 -13.92 21.23
C LYS A 135 11.22 -13.24 22.06
N ASN A 136 11.17 -13.41 23.38
CA ASN A 136 12.27 -13.11 24.27
C ASN A 136 12.56 -14.33 25.15
N GLY A 137 13.79 -14.83 25.18
CA GLY A 137 14.23 -15.88 26.11
C GLY A 137 14.18 -17.34 25.63
N GLY A 138 14.44 -17.64 24.36
CA GLY A 138 14.81 -19.00 23.90
C GLY A 138 13.73 -20.09 23.98
N LYS A 139 12.52 -19.79 24.45
CA LYS A 139 11.40 -20.74 24.52
C LYS A 139 10.65 -20.78 23.19
N LYS A 140 10.21 -21.98 22.78
CA LYS A 140 9.25 -22.14 21.67
C LYS A 140 7.96 -21.40 22.04
N ALA A 141 7.49 -20.54 21.14
CA ALA A 141 6.13 -20.04 21.17
C ALA A 141 5.37 -20.67 20.01
N ASN A 142 4.12 -21.05 20.30
CA ASN A 142 3.21 -21.64 19.35
C ASN A 142 2.40 -20.52 18.72
N SER A 143 2.41 -20.43 17.39
CA SER A 143 1.48 -19.57 16.66
C SER A 143 0.07 -20.17 16.76
N LEU A 144 -0.84 -19.49 17.45
CA LEU A 144 -2.27 -19.83 17.45
C LEU A 144 -2.97 -18.98 16.38
N GLY A 145 -3.36 -19.62 15.28
CA GLY A 145 -4.30 -19.05 14.31
C GLY A 145 -5.69 -19.67 14.52
N VAL A 146 -6.69 -18.86 14.84
CA VAL A 146 -8.09 -19.30 14.91
C VAL A 146 -8.74 -19.05 13.55
N GLU A 147 -9.33 -20.08 12.94
CA GLU A 147 -10.12 -19.88 11.72
C GLU A 147 -11.28 -18.94 12.00
N THR A 148 -11.55 -17.99 11.11
CA THR A 148 -12.60 -16.97 11.28
C THR A 148 -13.98 -17.59 11.57
N ARG A 149 -14.29 -18.77 11.01
CA ARG A 149 -15.54 -19.50 11.27
C ARG A 149 -15.69 -20.00 12.72
N LYS A 150 -14.57 -20.16 13.44
CA LYS A 150 -14.53 -20.57 14.86
C LYS A 150 -14.51 -19.37 15.82
N MET A 151 -14.41 -18.13 15.31
CA MET A 151 -14.47 -16.91 16.13
C MET A 151 -15.91 -16.44 16.39
N ALA A 152 -16.88 -16.86 15.57
CA ALA A 152 -18.30 -16.50 15.74
C ALA A 152 -19.03 -17.33 16.83
N SER A 153 -18.32 -18.27 17.46
CA SER A 153 -18.84 -19.18 18.49
C SER A 153 -18.25 -18.92 19.88
N VAL A 154 -17.66 -17.73 20.10
CA VAL A 154 -17.13 -17.26 21.39
C VAL A 154 -17.85 -15.98 21.79
#